data_AF-A0A3B8VKK6-F1
#
_entry.id   AF-A0A3B8VKK6-F1
#
_cell.length_a   1.000
_cell.length_b   1.000
_cell.length_c   1.000
_cell.angle_alpha   90.00
_cell.angle_beta   90.00
_cell.angle_gamma   90.00
#
_symmetry.space_group_name_H-M   'P 1'
#
loop_
_entity.id
_entity.type
_entity.pdbx_description
1 polymer ?
#
loop_
_entity_poly.entity_id
_entity_poly.type
_entity_poly.pdbx_seq_one_letter_code
_entity_poly.pdbx_strand_id
1 'polypeptide(L)' 'SQYLQMDFPNPMPIAGIAEALGIHGRTITDPSDLAPAMREALELGAPAVLDVSIDGSV' A
#
# COMPACT_ATOMS: atom_id res chain seq x y z
N SER A 1 -13.15 -12.36 7.22
CA SER A 1 -13.98 -12.54 6.01
C SER A 1 -14.91 -13.75 6.19
N GLN A 2 -16.14 -13.82 5.62
CA GLN A 2 -17.02 -15.03 5.78
C GLN A 2 -16.68 -16.18 4.81
N TYR A 3 -15.53 -16.11 4.14
CA TYR A 3 -15.10 -17.07 3.13
C TYR A 3 -13.88 -17.85 3.63
N LEU A 4 -13.90 -19.18 3.43
CA LEU A 4 -12.81 -20.08 3.80
C LEU A 4 -11.49 -19.60 3.17
N GLN A 5 -10.43 -19.48 3.98
CA GLN A 5 -9.07 -19.06 3.56
C GLN A 5 -8.93 -17.66 2.96
N MET A 6 -9.85 -16.72 3.25
CA MET A 6 -9.73 -15.32 2.81
C MET A 6 -9.14 -14.38 3.87
N ASP A 7 -8.74 -14.90 5.03
CA ASP A 7 -7.98 -14.13 6.00
C ASP A 7 -6.48 -14.27 5.70
N PHE A 8 -5.81 -13.14 5.52
CA PHE A 8 -4.37 -13.05 5.26
C PHE A 8 -3.67 -12.56 6.53
N PRO A 9 -3.27 -13.46 7.45
CA PRO A 9 -2.71 -13.07 8.74
C PRO A 9 -1.37 -12.34 8.63
N ASN A 10 -0.65 -12.56 7.53
CA ASN A 10 0.56 -11.84 7.19
C ASN A 10 0.24 -10.91 6.02
N PRO A 11 0.26 -9.58 6.22
CA PRO A 11 0.13 -8.62 5.13
C PRO A 11 1.19 -8.90 4.06
N MET A 12 0.78 -8.93 2.80
CA MET A 12 1.73 -9.04 1.69
C MET A 12 2.52 -7.73 1.57
N PRO A 13 3.85 -7.77 1.43
CA PRO A 13 4.68 -6.56 1.36
C PRO A 13 4.63 -5.94 -0.06
N ILE A 14 3.47 -5.39 -0.46
CA ILE A 14 3.24 -4.93 -1.84
C ILE A 14 4.18 -3.77 -2.20
N ALA A 15 4.41 -2.83 -1.28
CA ALA A 15 5.39 -1.77 -1.49
C ALA A 15 6.80 -2.32 -1.74
N GLY A 16 7.25 -3.30 -0.96
CA GLY A 16 8.57 -3.93 -1.15
C GLY A 16 8.69 -4.70 -2.47
N ILE A 17 7.59 -5.31 -2.95
CA ILE A 17 7.56 -5.92 -4.28
C ILE A 17 7.71 -4.85 -5.36
N ALA A 18 7.04 -3.71 -5.23
CA ALA A 18 7.19 -2.60 -6.18
C ALA A 18 8.63 -2.08 -6.22
N GLU A 19 9.26 -1.88 -5.05
CA GLU A 19 10.66 -1.47 -4.94
C GLU A 19 11.61 -2.47 -5.61
N ALA A 20 11.39 -3.77 -5.42
CA ALA A 20 12.17 -4.83 -6.06
C ALA A 20 12.04 -4.83 -7.59
N LEU A 21 10.95 -4.27 -8.13
CA LEU A 21 10.72 -4.08 -9.56
C LEU A 21 11.23 -2.73 -10.09
N GLY A 22 11.87 -1.91 -9.24
CA GLY A 22 12.34 -0.57 -9.59
C GLY A 22 11.23 0.48 -9.66
N ILE A 23 10.07 0.19 -9.08
CA ILE A 23 8.92 1.10 -8.98
C ILE A 23 8.96 1.77 -7.61
N HIS A 24 8.57 3.04 -7.53
CA HIS A 24 8.44 3.71 -6.24
C HIS A 24 7.34 3.02 -5.41
N GLY A 25 7.70 2.40 -4.29
CA GLY A 25 6.77 1.78 -3.35
C GLY A 25 6.70 2.57 -2.05
N ARG A 26 5.51 2.70 -1.47
CA ARG A 26 5.33 3.33 -0.15
C ARG A 26 4.25 2.63 0.66
N THR A 27 4.56 2.23 1.88
CA THR A 27 3.59 1.72 2.85
C THR A 27 2.95 2.87 3.63
N ILE A 28 1.63 2.82 3.82
CA ILE A 28 0.83 3.82 4.51
C ILE A 28 -0.01 3.13 5.59
N THR A 29 0.26 3.45 6.85
CA THR A 29 -0.46 2.92 8.01
C THR A 29 -1.31 3.97 8.71
N ASP A 30 -0.99 5.27 8.53
CA ASP A 30 -1.79 6.38 9.03
C ASP A 30 -2.57 7.02 7.88
N PRO A 31 -3.91 7.17 7.99
CA PRO A 31 -4.71 7.90 7.01
C PRO A 31 -4.21 9.33 6.72
N SER A 32 -3.57 10.02 7.68
CA SER A 32 -3.05 11.37 7.47
C SER A 32 -1.91 11.42 6.45
N ASP A 33 -1.20 10.31 6.27
CA ASP A 33 -0.06 10.20 5.36
C ASP A 33 -0.49 9.95 3.91
N LEU A 34 -1.75 9.57 3.67
CA LEU A 34 -2.26 9.23 2.35
C LEU A 34 -2.19 10.42 1.38
N ALA A 35 -2.71 11.57 1.80
CA ALA A 35 -2.74 12.77 0.96
C ALA A 35 -1.34 13.30 0.58
N PRO A 36 -0.37 13.45 1.50
CA PRO A 36 0.99 13.84 1.12
C PRO A 36 1.70 12.78 0.27
N ALA A 37 1.55 11.48 0.58
CA ALA A 37 2.12 10.39 -0.21
C ALA A 37 1.62 10.36 -1.66
N MET A 38 0.33 10.61 -1.85
CA MET A 38 -0.27 10.67 -3.18
C MET A 38 0.25 11.85 -3.99
N ARG A 39 0.47 13.01 -3.36
CA ARG A 39 1.07 14.17 -4.05
C ARG A 39 2.49 13.87 -4.51
N GLU A 40 3.32 13.33 -3.61
CA GLU A 40 4.68 12.92 -3.93
C GLU A 40 4.70 11.93 -5.10
N ALA A 41 3.88 10.87 -5.04
CA ALA A 41 3.79 9.86 -6.10
C ALA A 41 3.39 10.45 -7.47
N LEU A 42 2.48 11.43 -7.50
CA LEU A 42 2.08 12.13 -8.72
C LEU A 42 3.20 13.03 -9.27
N GLU A 43 3.95 13.70 -8.40
CA GLU A 43 5.07 14.57 -8.77
C GLU A 43 6.26 13.80 -9.37
N LEU A 44 6.42 12.52 -9.04
CA LEU A 44 7.46 11.65 -9.63
C LEU A 44 7.34 11.51 -11.15
N GLY A 45 6.15 11.69 -11.73
CA GLY A 45 5.91 11.51 -13.16
C GLY A 45 6.21 10.09 -13.67
N ALA A 46 6.23 9.10 -12.76
CA ALA A 46 6.62 7.72 -13.01
C ALA A 46 5.63 6.77 -12.31
N PRO A 47 5.63 5.46 -12.64
CA PRO A 47 4.83 4.48 -11.90
C PRO A 47 5.18 4.47 -10.41
N ALA A 48 4.14 4.41 -9.58
CA ALA A 48 4.25 4.35 -8.13
C ALA A 48 3.15 3.46 -7.54
N VAL A 49 3.44 2.80 -6.41
CA VAL A 49 2.53 1.95 -5.66
C VAL A 49 2.43 2.47 -4.22
N LEU A 50 1.20 2.76 -3.78
CA LEU A 50 0.89 3.09 -2.40
C LEU A 50 0.18 1.90 -1.76
N ASP A 51 0.85 1.23 -0.83
CA ASP A 51 0.37 0.07 -0.08
C ASP A 51 -0.30 0.56 1.22
N VAL A 52 -1.63 0.69 1.18
CA VAL A 52 -2.43 1.32 2.22
C VAL A 52 -3.08 0.28 3.13
N SER A 53 -2.76 0.32 4.42
CA SER A 53 -3.42 -0.48 5.43
C SER A 53 -4.79 0.10 5.78
N ILE A 54 -5.82 -0.76 5.76
CA ILE A 54 -7.20 -0.40 6.12
C ILE A 54 -7.63 -1.32 7.25
N ASP A 55 -8.24 -0.74 8.30
CA ASP A 55 -8.88 -1.53 9.35
C ASP A 55 -10.07 -2.30 8.76
N GLY A 56 -10.02 -3.62 8.85
CA GLY A 56 -11.04 -4.53 8.32
C GLY A 56 -12.16 -4.86 9.33
N SER A 57 -12.20 -4.19 10.49
CA SER A 57 -13.30 -4.33 11.44
C SER A 57 -14.62 -3.78 10.85
N VAL A 58 -15.73 -4.46 11.16
CA VAL A 58 -17.10 -4.15 10.70
C VAL A 58 -17.98 -3.75 11.87
#